data_AF-A0A8A0RQR7-F1
#
_entry.id   AF-A0A8A0RQR7-F1
#
_cell.length_a   1.000
_cell.length_b   1.000
_cell.length_c   1.000
_cell.angle_alpha   90.00
_cell.angle_beta   90.00
_cell.angle_gamma   90.00
#
_symmetry.space_group_name_H-M   'P 1'
#
loop_
_entity.id
_entity.type
_entity.pdbx_description
1 polymer ?
#
loop_
_entity_poly.entity_id
_entity_poly.type
_entity_poly.pdbx_seq_one_letter_code
_entity_poly.pdbx_strand_id
1 'polypeptide(L)' 'MERERKIQEIISFVQSHKESFASKIVCHRILGDKNLEISEEIVNELRIKLPRAKQDDIDACYFIVK' A
#
# COMPACT_ATOMS: atom_id res chain seq x y z
N MET A 1 13.58 -6.26 9.39
CA MET A 1 12.62 -6.29 10.53
C MET A 1 11.60 -5.17 10.50
N GLU A 2 11.93 -3.91 10.83
CA GLU A 2 10.90 -2.85 10.92
C GLU A 2 10.25 -2.54 9.56
N ARG A 3 11.06 -2.46 8.50
CA ARG A 3 10.58 -2.23 7.13
C ARG A 3 9.61 -3.31 6.66
N GLU A 4 9.96 -4.58 6.82
CA GLU A 4 9.11 -5.71 6.40
C GLU A 4 7.80 -5.73 7.19
N ARG A 5 7.85 -5.42 8.49
CA ARG A 5 6.65 -5.29 9.31
C ARG A 5 5.74 -4.17 8.80
N LYS A 6 6.27 -2.99 8.52
CA LYS A 6 5.50 -1.87 7.94
C LYS A 6 4.86 -2.28 6.61
N ILE A 7 5.61 -2.96 5.75
CA ILE A 7 5.10 -3.49 4.48
C ILE A 7 3.92 -4.44 4.70
N GLN A 8 4.03 -5.40 5.62
CA GLN A 8 2.96 -6.35 5.91
C GLN A 8 1.71 -5.67 6.50
N GLU A 9 1.88 -4.68 7.39
CA GLU A 9 0.76 -3.92 7.93
C GLU A 9 0.04 -3.10 6.85
N ILE A 10 0.78 -2.45 5.94
CA ILE A 10 0.20 -1.74 4.79
C ILE A 10 -0.61 -2.68 3.89
N ILE A 11 -0.04 -3.83 3.51
CA ILE A 11 -0.71 -4.82 2.65
C ILE A 11 -1.98 -5.33 3.33
N SER A 12 -1.89 -5.67 4.62
CA SER A 12 -3.02 -6.21 5.39
C SER A 12 -4.15 -5.18 5.51
N PHE A 13 -3.81 -3.91 5.74
CA PHE A 13 -4.78 -2.83 5.78
C PHE A 13 -5.47 -2.66 4.43
N VAL A 14 -4.72 -2.55 3.33
CA VAL A 14 -5.28 -2.36 1.98
C VAL A 14 -6.21 -3.52 1.62
N GLN A 15 -5.83 -4.75 1.96
CA GLN A 15 -6.63 -5.94 1.69
C GLN A 15 -7.94 -5.97 2.52
N SER A 16 -7.90 -5.49 3.76
CA SER A 16 -9.05 -5.46 4.67
C SER A 16 -9.97 -4.26 4.44
N HIS A 17 -9.45 -3.18 3.86
CA HIS A 17 -10.13 -1.90 3.69
C HIS A 17 -10.06 -1.39 2.24
N LYS A 18 -10.42 -2.25 1.27
CA LYS A 18 -10.29 -1.98 -0.17
C LYS A 18 -11.01 -0.71 -0.65
N GLU A 19 -12.12 -0.35 -0.02
CA GLU A 19 -12.91 0.82 -0.41
C GLU A 19 -12.46 2.11 0.30
N SER A 20 -11.58 2.00 1.30
CA SER A 20 -11.17 3.15 2.09
C SER A 20 -10.33 4.13 1.29
N PHE A 21 -10.48 5.42 1.60
CA PHE A 21 -9.69 6.47 0.99
C PHE A 21 -8.18 6.27 1.25
N ALA A 22 -7.81 5.83 2.46
CA ALA A 22 -6.43 5.51 2.81
C ALA A 22 -5.83 4.45 1.88
N SER A 23 -6.55 3.36 1.61
CA SER A 23 -6.10 2.32 0.69
C SER A 23 -5.92 2.82 -0.73
N LYS A 24 -6.82 3.70 -1.20
CA LYS A 24 -6.71 4.33 -2.52
C LYS A 24 -5.48 5.23 -2.61
N ILE A 25 -5.20 6.02 -1.57
CA ILE A 25 -4.00 6.87 -1.51
C ILE A 25 -2.72 6.02 -1.50
N VAL A 26 -2.67 4.95 -0.71
CA VAL A 26 -1.51 4.04 -0.68
C VAL A 26 -1.25 3.44 -2.07
N CYS A 27 -2.29 2.90 -2.71
CA CYS A 27 -2.17 2.33 -4.06
C CYS A 27 -1.76 3.41 -5.07
N HIS A 28 -2.35 4.60 -5.02
CA HIS A 28 -1.98 5.71 -5.89
C HIS A 28 -0.51 6.08 -5.75
N ARG A 29 0.01 6.14 -4.52
CA ARG A 29 1.39 6.56 -4.23
C ARG A 29 2.43 5.56 -4.72
N ILE A 30 2.11 4.27 -4.66
CA ILE A 30 3.05 3.19 -5.00
C ILE A 30 2.90 2.72 -6.46
N LEU A 31 1.68 2.70 -6.97
CA LEU A 31 1.35 2.19 -8.30
C LEU A 31 1.24 3.31 -9.34
N GLY A 32 0.95 4.55 -8.92
CA GLY A 32 0.92 5.75 -9.77
C GLY A 32 -0.44 6.08 -10.39
N ASP A 33 -1.45 5.23 -10.22
CA ASP A 33 -2.75 5.38 -10.89
C ASP A 33 -3.81 5.98 -9.95
N LYS A 34 -4.58 6.95 -10.43
CA LYS A 34 -5.54 7.77 -9.66
C LYS A 34 -6.93 7.15 -9.57
N ASN A 35 -7.26 6.18 -10.44
CA ASN A 35 -8.62 5.63 -10.57
C ASN A 35 -8.67 4.13 -10.29
N LEU A 36 -7.77 3.63 -9.43
CA LEU A 36 -7.72 2.20 -9.11
C LEU A 36 -8.93 1.78 -8.27
N GLU A 37 -9.67 0.81 -8.78
CA GLU A 37 -10.49 -0.08 -7.97
C GLU A 37 -9.57 -1.13 -7.32
N ILE A 38 -9.60 -1.23 -5.99
CA ILE A 38 -8.69 -2.12 -5.26
C ILE A 38 -9.19 -3.56 -5.38
N SER A 39 -8.71 -4.25 -6.40
CA SER A 39 -8.91 -5.68 -6.63
C SER A 39 -7.76 -6.53 -6.05
N GLU A 40 -7.88 -7.85 -6.09
CA GLU A 40 -6.76 -8.74 -5.73
C GLU A 40 -5.53 -8.55 -6.62
N GLU A 41 -5.72 -8.20 -7.89
CA GLU A 41 -4.64 -7.88 -8.81
C GLU A 41 -3.85 -6.65 -8.34
N ILE A 42 -4.55 -5.59 -7.93
CA ILE A 42 -3.94 -4.38 -7.39
C ILE A 42 -3.20 -4.66 -6.07
N VAL A 43 -3.76 -5.50 -5.20
CA VAL A 43 -3.09 -5.91 -3.96
C VAL A 43 -1.81 -6.72 -4.27
N ASN A 44 -1.84 -7.59 -5.29
CA ASN A 44 -0.66 -8.35 -5.71
C ASN A 44 0.41 -7.45 -6.33
N GLU A 45 0.04 -6.48 -7.17
CA GLU A 45 0.98 -5.48 -7.67
C GLU A 45 1.61 -4.67 -6.52
N LEU A 46 0.79 -4.26 -5.55
CA LEU A 46 1.25 -3.55 -4.37
C LEU A 46 2.28 -4.40 -3.61
N ARG A 47 2.03 -5.70 -3.39
CA ARG A 47 2.98 -6.64 -2.76
C ARG A 47 4.32 -6.73 -3.51
N ILE A 48 4.33 -6.58 -4.83
CA ILE A 48 5.55 -6.64 -5.64
C ILE A 48 6.31 -5.30 -5.61
N LYS A 49 5.59 -4.16 -5.66
CA LYS A 49 6.20 -2.83 -5.74
C LYS A 49 6.60 -2.25 -4.37
N LEU A 50 5.84 -2.50 -3.29
CA LEU A 50 6.13 -1.97 -1.95
C LEU A 50 7.56 -2.31 -1.48
N PRO A 51 8.05 -3.56 -1.62
CA PRO A 51 9.41 -3.91 -1.21
C PRO A 51 10.51 -3.21 -2.01
N ARG A 52 10.21 -2.69 -3.20
CA ARG A 52 11.13 -1.95 -4.07
C ARG A 52 11.02 -0.43 -3.90
N ALA A 53 10.00 0.05 -3.21
CA ALA A 53 9.80 1.47 -2.92
C ALA A 53 10.86 1.99 -1.94
N LYS A 54 11.09 3.31 -1.98
CA LYS A 54 12.02 3.97 -1.06
C LYS A 54 11.47 3.89 0.37
N GLN A 55 12.36 3.97 1.36
CA GLN A 55 11.97 3.90 2.77
C GLN A 55 10.99 5.03 3.13
N ASP A 56 11.22 6.24 2.65
CA ASP A 56 10.31 7.39 2.86
C ASP A 56 8.90 7.15 2.32
N ASP A 57 8.78 6.42 1.20
CA ASP A 57 7.48 6.08 0.63
C ASP A 57 6.73 5.08 1.50
N ILE A 58 7.45 4.07 2.01
CA ILE A 58 6.91 3.06 2.93
C ILE A 58 6.48 3.71 4.24
N ASP A 59 7.29 4.61 4.80
CA ASP A 59 6.99 5.26 6.08
C ASP A 59 5.76 6.16 5.98
N ALA A 60 5.62 6.93 4.91
CA ALA A 60 4.41 7.73 4.72
C ALA A 60 3.19 6.87 4.36
N CYS A 61 3.34 5.77 3.60
CA CYS A 61 2.24 4.81 3.44
C CYS A 61 1.84 4.16 4.76
N TYR A 62 2.81 3.84 5.62
CA TYR A 62 2.56 3.28 6.95
C TYR A 62 1.78 4.27 7.82
N PHE A 63 2.18 5.55 7.84
CA PHE A 63 1.47 6.58 8.58
C PHE A 63 0.02 6.80 8.12
N ILE A 64 -0.28 6.56 6.84
CA ILE A 64 -1.65 6.70 6.29
C ILE A 64 -2.59 5.59 6.77
N VAL A 65 -2.06 4.39 7.04
CA VAL A 65 -2.86 3.21 7.42
C VAL A 65 -2.90 2.95 8.93
N LYS A 66 -2.21 3.79 9.70
CA LYS A 66 -2.05 3.68 11.16
C LYS A 66 -3.02 4.62 11.87
#